data_AF-A0A0A2V907-F1
#
_entry.id   AF-A0A0A2V907-F1
#
_cell.length_a   1.000
_cell.length_b   1.000
_cell.length_c   1.000
_cell.angle_alpha   90.00
_cell.angle_beta   90.00
_cell.angle_gamma   90.00
#
_symmetry.space_group_name_H-M   'P 1'
#
loop_
_entity.id
_entity.type
_entity.pdbx_description
1 polymer ?
#
loop_
_entity_poly.entity_id
_entity_poly.type
_entity_poly.pdbx_seq_one_letter_code
_entity_poly.pdbx_strand_id
1 'polypeptide(L)'
;MAPPLVLTARTRTLMIVPIFLAIATVFALFAHSDVNTPMLWSQCHAHARIPALSRVPLLGTPLCYLVSFFRAALDATRGRAIMAVVLALVGALLTVCAAESARGCNRPARLVANPTPAWLLFNLLGGALVWQLLIVPAQIQRLRNVFLAHKVGTADEEGEVGGDRLAALRLDRDRNVADSRGRRAGILPAGIRFGVQRTWDYTAERTVHLETHRRSLLAVYALPFLSSLLAHSAIIWSLTRPDDRKEMTRSCVTFIVIDFAFIGATVLYWVLVETNWKVPAYMVGLSALLGPGAGVLGGWLLRENVIQTELDAVLDLAVTEETADEPSEQTPLL
;
A
#
# COMPACT_ATOMS: atom_id res chain seq x y z
N MET A 1 -14.00 18.22 -12.06
CA MET A 1 -12.72 18.04 -11.31
C MET A 1 -11.61 17.82 -12.33
N ALA A 2 -10.34 18.02 -11.98
CA ALA A 2 -9.25 17.63 -12.89
C ALA A 2 -9.20 16.09 -12.95
N PRO A 3 -9.19 15.47 -14.14
CA PRO A 3 -9.20 14.02 -14.27
C PRO A 3 -7.94 13.40 -13.65
N PRO A 4 -8.02 12.17 -13.11
CA PRO A 4 -6.89 11.53 -12.46
C PRO A 4 -5.74 11.32 -13.44
N LEU A 5 -4.51 11.53 -12.94
CA LEU A 5 -3.27 11.47 -13.72
C LEU A 5 -3.06 10.11 -14.39
N VAL A 6 -3.60 9.03 -13.80
CA VAL A 6 -3.56 7.68 -14.39
C VAL A 6 -4.27 7.59 -15.74
N LEU A 7 -5.26 8.45 -16.01
CA LEU A 7 -6.02 8.50 -17.26
C LEU A 7 -5.40 9.44 -18.30
N THR A 8 -4.76 10.51 -17.85
CA THR A 8 -4.24 11.56 -18.74
C THR A 8 -2.78 11.35 -19.14
N ALA A 9 -1.97 10.72 -18.28
CA ALA A 9 -0.54 10.57 -18.50
C ALA A 9 -0.16 9.18 -19.04
N ARG A 10 0.83 9.15 -19.94
CA ARG A 10 1.42 7.89 -20.42
C ARG A 10 2.09 7.17 -19.25
N THR A 11 1.85 5.87 -19.11
CA THR A 11 2.40 5.06 -18.00
C THR A 11 3.91 5.06 -17.90
N ARG A 12 4.62 5.21 -19.02
CA ARG A 12 6.07 5.38 -18.99
C ARG A 12 6.48 6.61 -18.17
N THR A 13 5.74 7.72 -18.29
CA THR A 13 5.97 8.95 -17.54
C THR A 13 5.63 8.78 -16.05
N LEU A 14 4.55 8.05 -15.73
CA LEU A 14 4.17 7.75 -14.34
C LEU A 14 5.19 6.89 -13.59
N MET A 15 6.00 6.11 -14.30
CA MET A 15 7.04 5.25 -13.70
C MET A 15 8.36 5.99 -13.48
N ILE A 16 8.53 7.19 -14.05
CA ILE A 16 9.75 7.98 -13.89
C ILE A 16 9.92 8.43 -12.44
N VAL A 17 8.86 8.95 -11.83
CA VAL A 17 8.90 9.47 -10.45
C VAL A 17 9.31 8.40 -9.42
N PRO A 18 8.73 7.19 -9.37
CA PRO A 18 9.17 6.17 -8.40
C PRO A 18 10.62 5.71 -8.61
N ILE A 19 11.10 5.70 -9.86
CA ILE A 19 12.52 5.41 -10.15
C ILE A 19 13.42 6.51 -9.57
N PHE A 20 13.07 7.78 -9.76
CA PHE A 20 13.82 8.89 -9.17
C PHE A 20 13.77 8.87 -7.64
N LEU A 21 12.62 8.53 -7.05
CA LEU A 21 12.50 8.35 -5.60
C LEU A 21 13.40 7.21 -5.10
N ALA A 22 13.52 6.11 -5.84
CA ALA A 22 14.43 5.02 -5.50
C ALA A 22 15.91 5.44 -5.57
N ILE A 23 16.31 6.13 -6.63
CA ILE A 23 17.68 6.67 -6.74
C ILE A 23 17.96 7.66 -5.61
N ALA A 24 17.02 8.56 -5.32
CA ALA A 24 17.13 9.52 -4.23
C ALA A 24 17.19 8.84 -2.86
N THR A 25 16.45 7.74 -2.66
CA THR A 25 16.51 6.93 -1.44
C THR A 25 17.91 6.36 -1.25
N VAL A 26 18.47 5.72 -2.28
CA VAL A 26 19.84 5.18 -2.24
C VAL A 26 20.82 6.30 -1.90
N PHE A 27 20.77 7.41 -2.62
CA PHE A 27 21.67 8.54 -2.39
C PHE A 27 21.53 9.10 -0.96
N ALA A 28 20.31 9.28 -0.46
CA ALA A 28 20.07 9.79 0.88
C ALA A 28 20.58 8.83 1.97
N LEU A 29 20.37 7.53 1.80
CA LEU A 29 20.88 6.52 2.74
C LEU A 29 22.41 6.48 2.75
N PHE A 30 23.07 6.60 1.59
CA PHE A 30 24.54 6.70 1.51
C PHE A 30 25.07 8.02 2.09
N ALA A 31 24.41 9.15 1.81
CA ALA A 31 24.83 10.46 2.32
C ALA A 31 24.73 10.55 3.85
N HIS A 32 23.80 9.79 4.46
CA HIS A 32 23.59 9.75 5.91
C HIS A 32 24.10 8.46 6.55
N SER A 33 24.80 7.60 5.79
CA SER A 33 25.45 6.42 6.35
C SER A 33 26.66 6.86 7.16
N ASP A 34 26.45 7.06 8.45
CA ASP A 34 27.50 7.32 9.41
C ASP A 34 28.34 6.05 9.62
N VAL A 35 29.63 6.21 9.92
CA VAL A 35 30.57 5.10 10.22
C VAL A 35 30.09 4.21 11.38
N ASN A 36 29.21 4.75 12.22
CA ASN A 36 28.59 4.06 13.33
C ASN A 36 27.77 2.82 12.92
N THR A 37 27.03 2.84 11.81
CA THR A 37 26.21 1.68 11.40
C THR A 37 27.06 0.52 10.84
N PRO A 38 28.05 0.73 9.94
CA PRO A 38 29.00 -0.33 9.58
C PRO A 38 29.81 -0.86 10.77
N MET A 39 30.10 -0.02 11.77
CA MET A 39 30.80 -0.45 12.98
C MET A 39 30.00 -1.48 13.80
N LEU A 40 28.67 -1.38 13.84
CA LEU A 40 27.83 -2.42 14.46
C LEU A 40 27.98 -3.76 13.76
N TRP A 41 28.05 -3.75 12.42
CA TRP A 41 28.24 -4.95 11.62
C TRP A 41 29.61 -5.58 11.91
N SER A 42 30.68 -4.80 11.91
CA SER A 42 32.03 -5.31 12.18
C SER A 42 32.16 -5.87 13.60
N GLN A 43 31.55 -5.25 14.61
CA GLN A 43 31.51 -5.76 15.99
C GLN A 43 30.76 -7.11 16.10
N CYS A 44 29.65 -7.26 15.37
CA CYS A 44 28.91 -8.51 15.31
C CYS A 44 29.68 -9.61 14.56
N HIS A 45 30.39 -9.25 13.50
CA HIS A 45 31.24 -10.17 12.74
C HIS A 45 32.44 -10.64 13.57
N ALA A 46 33.04 -9.76 14.37
CA ALA A 46 34.11 -10.08 15.31
C ALA A 46 33.63 -10.82 16.57
N HIS A 47 32.33 -11.15 16.66
CA HIS A 47 31.69 -11.78 17.83
C HIS A 47 31.83 -10.99 19.15
N ALA A 48 32.14 -9.69 19.08
CA ALA A 48 32.26 -8.81 20.24
C ALA A 48 30.89 -8.42 20.82
N ARG A 49 29.81 -8.64 20.06
CA ARG A 49 28.43 -8.29 20.43
C ARG A 49 27.52 -9.52 20.32
N ILE A 50 26.65 -9.69 21.33
CA ILE A 50 25.67 -10.79 21.47
C ILE A 50 26.25 -12.14 20.99
N PRO A 51 27.26 -12.70 21.69
CA PRO A 51 28.04 -13.85 21.21
C PRO A 51 27.19 -15.12 20.97
N ALA A 52 26.06 -15.26 21.66
CA ALA A 52 25.12 -16.35 21.44
C ALA A 52 24.45 -16.29 20.05
N LEU A 53 24.20 -15.08 19.53
CA LEU A 53 23.52 -14.89 18.24
C LEU A 53 24.53 -14.81 17.10
N SER A 54 25.67 -14.15 17.30
CA SER A 54 26.66 -13.93 16.23
C SER A 54 27.37 -15.20 15.75
N ARG A 55 27.40 -16.27 16.55
CA ARG A 55 28.04 -17.55 16.20
C ARG A 55 27.17 -18.50 15.38
N VAL A 56 25.89 -18.16 15.15
CA VAL A 56 25.02 -18.98 14.30
C VAL A 56 25.54 -18.96 12.86
N PRO A 57 25.73 -20.11 12.20
CA PRO A 57 26.26 -20.15 10.84
C PRO A 57 25.32 -19.42 9.87
N LEU A 58 25.91 -18.67 8.91
CA LEU A 58 25.25 -17.89 7.85
C LEU A 58 24.39 -16.71 8.32
N LEU A 59 23.60 -16.85 9.39
CA LEU A 59 22.64 -15.85 9.86
C LEU A 59 23.08 -15.09 11.12
N GLY A 60 24.16 -15.52 11.79
CA GLY A 60 24.51 -14.96 13.09
C GLY A 60 24.91 -13.49 13.04
N THR A 61 25.79 -13.11 12.11
CA THR A 61 26.20 -11.70 11.92
C THR A 61 25.01 -10.80 11.55
N PRO A 62 24.18 -11.11 10.53
CA PRO A 62 23.05 -10.24 10.18
C PRO A 62 21.99 -10.17 11.28
N LEU A 63 21.69 -11.26 11.99
CA LEU A 63 20.76 -11.23 13.13
C LEU A 63 21.31 -10.42 14.30
N CYS A 64 22.61 -10.58 14.63
CA CYS A 64 23.28 -9.76 15.65
C CYS A 64 23.23 -8.27 15.29
N TYR A 65 23.51 -7.93 14.04
CA TYR A 65 23.45 -6.57 13.53
C TYR A 65 22.04 -6.00 13.68
N LEU A 66 21.02 -6.71 13.20
CA LEU A 66 19.63 -6.27 13.23
C LEU A 66 19.15 -6.01 14.67
N VAL A 67 19.39 -6.95 15.59
CA VAL A 67 19.02 -6.81 17.00
C VAL A 67 19.78 -5.65 17.65
N SER A 68 21.08 -5.51 17.37
CA SER A 68 21.90 -4.43 17.91
C SER A 68 21.48 -3.06 17.39
N PHE A 69 21.12 -2.97 16.11
CA PHE A 69 20.62 -1.77 15.45
C PHE A 69 19.31 -1.29 16.08
N PHE A 70 18.32 -2.17 16.23
CA PHE A 70 17.05 -1.80 16.88
C PHE A 70 17.19 -1.52 18.36
N ARG A 71 18.07 -2.24 19.08
CA ARG A 71 18.38 -1.90 20.48
C ARG A 71 18.99 -0.50 20.59
N ALA A 72 19.91 -0.15 19.69
CA ALA A 72 20.49 1.19 19.65
C ALA A 72 19.45 2.27 19.32
N ALA A 73 18.54 2.00 18.39
CA ALA A 73 17.45 2.91 18.04
C ALA A 73 16.47 3.17 19.21
N LEU A 74 16.30 2.18 20.10
CA LEU A 74 15.41 2.25 21.27
C LEU A 74 16.10 2.67 22.58
N ASP A 75 17.40 2.99 22.55
CA ASP A 75 18.17 3.34 23.76
C ASP A 75 17.69 4.66 24.40
N ALA A 76 17.22 5.60 23.57
CA ALA A 76 16.76 6.93 24.00
C ALA A 76 15.23 7.06 24.00
N THR A 77 14.69 7.91 24.86
CA THR A 77 13.25 8.21 24.94
C THR A 77 12.71 8.78 23.64
N ARG A 78 13.43 9.74 23.02
CA ARG A 78 13.09 10.28 21.71
C ARG A 78 13.18 9.23 20.61
N GLY A 79 14.16 8.32 20.70
CA GLY A 79 14.28 7.18 19.77
C GLY A 79 13.05 6.26 19.82
N ARG A 80 12.57 5.90 21.03
CA ARG A 80 11.35 5.10 21.22
C ARG A 80 10.11 5.80 20.65
N ALA A 81 9.97 7.11 20.86
CA ALA A 81 8.85 7.87 20.32
C ALA A 81 8.84 7.84 18.78
N ILE A 82 10.00 8.03 18.14
CA ILE A 82 10.13 7.93 16.67
C ILE A 82 9.79 6.51 16.18
N MET A 83 10.30 5.48 16.86
CA MET A 83 9.99 4.09 16.51
C MET A 83 8.50 3.76 16.67
N ALA A 84 7.82 4.33 17.68
CA ALA A 84 6.38 4.17 17.84
C ALA A 84 5.62 4.76 16.64
N VAL A 85 6.04 5.94 16.15
CA VAL A 85 5.43 6.58 14.97
C VAL A 85 5.66 5.72 13.72
N VAL A 86 6.86 5.20 13.55
CA VAL A 86 7.21 4.28 12.44
C VAL A 86 6.34 3.02 12.48
N LEU A 87 6.22 2.37 13.64
CA LEU A 87 5.40 1.16 13.78
C LEU A 87 3.91 1.44 13.55
N ALA A 88 3.40 2.60 13.99
CA ALA A 88 2.03 3.01 13.72
C ALA A 88 1.79 3.25 12.22
N LEU A 89 2.75 3.88 11.53
CA LEU A 89 2.71 4.04 10.07
C LEU A 89 2.74 2.68 9.35
N VAL A 90 3.64 1.77 9.74
CA VAL A 90 3.69 0.39 9.21
C VAL A 90 2.36 -0.32 9.41
N GLY A 91 1.78 -0.21 10.61
CA GLY A 91 0.45 -0.75 10.91
C GLY A 91 -0.62 -0.20 9.98
N ALA A 92 -0.64 1.11 9.76
CA ALA A 92 -1.57 1.74 8.82
C ALA A 92 -1.39 1.25 7.37
N LEU A 93 -0.15 1.14 6.88
CA LEU A 93 0.15 0.62 5.55
C LEU A 93 -0.26 -0.84 5.40
N LEU A 94 -0.01 -1.68 6.42
CA LEU A 94 -0.47 -3.07 6.46
C LEU A 94 -1.98 -3.15 6.39
N THR A 95 -2.69 -2.31 7.15
CA THR A 95 -4.17 -2.25 7.13
C THR A 95 -4.68 -1.90 5.74
N VAL A 96 -4.10 -0.88 5.11
CA VAL A 96 -4.45 -0.47 3.74
C VAL A 96 -4.18 -1.59 2.73
N CYS A 97 -2.97 -2.17 2.74
CA CYS A 97 -2.62 -3.27 1.83
C CYS A 97 -3.51 -4.49 2.04
N ALA A 98 -3.84 -4.83 3.30
CA ALA A 98 -4.73 -5.94 3.61
C ALA A 98 -6.15 -5.68 3.10
N ALA A 99 -6.69 -4.48 3.37
CA ALA A 99 -8.00 -4.06 2.90
C ALA A 99 -8.10 -4.10 1.36
N GLU A 100 -7.06 -3.61 0.67
CA GLU A 100 -6.96 -3.72 -0.80
C GLU A 100 -6.89 -5.19 -1.24
N SER A 101 -6.01 -6.00 -0.65
CA SER A 101 -5.84 -7.41 -1.04
C SER A 101 -7.11 -8.24 -0.89
N ALA A 102 -7.99 -7.88 0.07
CA ALA A 102 -9.26 -8.53 0.31
C ALA A 102 -10.32 -8.25 -0.77
N ARG A 103 -10.14 -7.22 -1.61
CA ARG A 103 -11.10 -6.88 -2.66
C ARG A 103 -11.11 -7.95 -3.75
N GLY A 104 -12.30 -8.46 -4.09
CA GLY A 104 -12.47 -9.49 -5.12
C GLY A 104 -11.93 -9.09 -6.50
N CYS A 105 -11.96 -7.80 -6.82
CA CYS A 105 -11.41 -7.23 -8.06
C CYS A 105 -9.87 -7.28 -8.13
N ASN A 106 -9.17 -7.45 -6.99
CA ASN A 106 -7.71 -7.54 -6.93
C ASN A 106 -7.17 -8.97 -7.14
N ARG A 107 -8.06 -9.98 -7.17
CA ARG A 107 -7.73 -11.40 -7.36
C ARG A 107 -6.85 -11.73 -8.60
N PRO A 108 -6.98 -11.10 -9.78
CA PRO A 108 -6.12 -11.42 -10.93
C PRO A 108 -4.68 -10.91 -10.77
N ALA A 109 -4.44 -9.86 -9.98
CA ALA A 109 -3.11 -9.31 -9.76
C ALA A 109 -2.44 -10.02 -8.57
N ARG A 110 -1.62 -11.04 -8.82
CA ARG A 110 -1.02 -11.90 -7.77
C ARG A 110 -0.26 -11.13 -6.68
N LEU A 111 0.46 -10.07 -7.05
CA LEU A 111 1.23 -9.26 -6.10
C LEU A 111 0.33 -8.41 -5.18
N VAL A 112 -0.82 -7.96 -5.69
CA VAL A 112 -1.79 -7.15 -4.93
C VAL A 112 -2.70 -8.05 -4.09
N ALA A 113 -3.12 -9.20 -4.64
CA ALA A 113 -3.94 -10.19 -3.93
C ALA A 113 -3.19 -10.92 -2.82
N ASN A 114 -1.86 -11.02 -2.92
CA ASN A 114 -1.01 -11.60 -1.90
C ASN A 114 0.14 -10.64 -1.59
N PRO A 115 -0.08 -9.62 -0.75
CA PRO A 115 0.94 -8.62 -0.43
C PRO A 115 2.03 -9.18 0.49
N THR A 116 1.82 -10.34 1.11
CA THR A 116 2.72 -10.95 2.10
C THR A 116 4.17 -11.13 1.61
N PRO A 117 4.45 -11.64 0.39
CA PRO A 117 5.81 -11.76 -0.11
C PRO A 117 6.48 -10.39 -0.32
N ALA A 118 5.72 -9.38 -0.76
CA ALA A 118 6.24 -8.02 -0.90
C ALA A 118 6.57 -7.42 0.47
N TRP A 119 5.74 -7.66 1.49
CA TRP A 119 6.03 -7.27 2.87
C TRP A 119 7.23 -8.00 3.49
N LEU A 120 7.45 -9.27 3.15
CA LEU A 120 8.64 -9.99 3.56
C LEU A 120 9.90 -9.38 2.92
N LEU A 121 9.85 -9.05 1.64
CA LEU A 121 10.94 -8.34 0.95
C LEU A 121 11.17 -6.94 1.54
N PHE A 122 10.09 -6.21 1.84
CA PHE A 122 10.14 -4.89 2.48
C PHE A 122 10.93 -4.93 3.80
N ASN A 123 10.72 -5.96 4.61
CA ASN A 123 11.45 -6.14 5.86
C ASN A 123 12.91 -6.61 5.67
N LEU A 124 13.27 -7.15 4.50
CA LEU A 124 14.58 -7.76 4.24
C LEU A 124 15.55 -6.89 3.41
N LEU A 125 15.05 -6.14 2.43
CA LEU A 125 15.86 -5.43 1.41
C LEU A 125 15.89 -3.90 1.61
N GLY A 126 15.21 -3.37 2.63
CA GLY A 126 14.98 -1.93 2.81
C GLY A 126 13.60 -1.55 2.26
N GLY A 127 12.78 -0.94 3.13
CA GLY A 127 11.35 -0.81 2.89
C GLY A 127 11.01 0.08 1.70
N ALA A 128 11.74 1.19 1.53
CA ALA A 128 11.48 2.15 0.46
C ALA A 128 11.69 1.57 -0.95
N LEU A 129 12.76 0.81 -1.19
CA LEU A 129 13.06 0.26 -2.52
C LEU A 129 12.01 -0.74 -2.99
N VAL A 130 11.56 -1.63 -2.09
CA VAL A 130 10.48 -2.59 -2.39
C VAL A 130 9.17 -1.85 -2.62
N TRP A 131 8.88 -0.82 -1.83
CA TRP A 131 7.66 -0.03 -1.98
C TRP A 131 7.63 0.73 -3.31
N GLN A 132 8.73 1.38 -3.68
CA GLN A 132 8.87 2.20 -4.88
C GLN A 132 8.92 1.39 -6.18
N LEU A 133 9.58 0.23 -6.17
CA LEU A 133 9.86 -0.53 -7.39
C LEU A 133 8.90 -1.70 -7.62
N LEU A 134 8.23 -2.20 -6.58
CA LEU A 134 7.35 -3.36 -6.70
C LEU A 134 5.89 -3.02 -6.38
N ILE A 135 5.62 -2.48 -5.19
CA ILE A 135 4.24 -2.32 -4.69
C ILE A 135 3.49 -1.25 -5.50
N VAL A 136 4.01 -0.02 -5.53
CA VAL A 136 3.34 1.11 -6.20
C VAL A 136 3.21 0.90 -7.72
N PRO A 137 4.27 0.48 -8.45
CA PRO A 137 4.17 0.19 -9.88
C PRO A 137 3.09 -0.84 -10.25
N ALA A 138 2.95 -1.90 -9.45
CA ALA A 138 1.96 -2.95 -9.72
C ALA A 138 0.52 -2.44 -9.56
N GLN A 139 0.28 -1.54 -8.60
CA GLN A 139 -1.05 -0.96 -8.38
C GLN A 139 -1.41 0.06 -9.46
N ILE A 140 -0.46 0.92 -9.89
CA ILE A 140 -0.68 1.87 -10.99
C ILE A 140 -1.02 1.14 -12.30
N GLN A 141 -0.27 0.09 -12.64
CA GLN A 141 -0.53 -0.69 -13.85
C GLN A 141 -1.92 -1.33 -13.83
N ARG A 142 -2.34 -1.84 -12.67
CA ARG A 142 -3.67 -2.43 -12.51
C ARG A 142 -4.78 -1.41 -12.74
N LEU A 143 -4.75 -0.27 -12.04
CA LEU A 143 -5.83 0.71 -12.15
C LEU A 143 -6.02 1.18 -13.58
N ARG A 144 -4.92 1.42 -14.31
CA ARG A 144 -5.00 1.75 -15.72
C ARG A 144 -5.72 0.65 -16.52
N ASN A 145 -5.42 -0.61 -16.26
CA ASN A 145 -6.07 -1.71 -16.98
C ASN A 145 -7.57 -1.80 -16.66
N VAL A 146 -7.99 -1.48 -15.42
CA VAL A 146 -9.41 -1.44 -15.04
C VAL A 146 -10.14 -0.30 -15.76
N PHE A 147 -9.57 0.90 -15.76
CA PHE A 147 -10.15 2.04 -16.46
C PHE A 147 -10.23 1.84 -17.98
N LEU A 148 -9.17 1.27 -18.58
CA LEU A 148 -9.19 0.94 -20.02
C LEU A 148 -10.24 -0.13 -20.33
N ALA A 149 -10.41 -1.14 -19.49
CA ALA A 149 -11.42 -2.17 -19.68
C ALA A 149 -12.85 -1.60 -19.60
N HIS A 150 -13.10 -0.61 -18.74
CA HIS A 150 -14.38 0.10 -18.73
C HIS A 150 -14.56 0.96 -19.98
N LYS A 151 -13.55 1.74 -20.38
CA LYS A 151 -13.64 2.58 -21.58
C LYS A 151 -13.86 1.78 -22.87
N VAL A 152 -13.27 0.59 -22.96
CA VAL A 152 -13.49 -0.33 -24.10
C VAL A 152 -14.86 -1.02 -23.99
N GLY A 153 -15.31 -1.36 -22.77
CA GLY A 153 -16.64 -1.93 -22.57
C GLY A 153 -17.77 -0.97 -22.95
N THR A 154 -17.62 0.33 -22.66
CA THR A 154 -18.58 1.37 -23.07
C THR A 154 -18.53 1.64 -24.57
N ALA A 155 -17.35 1.54 -25.21
CA ALA A 155 -17.21 1.74 -26.66
C ALA A 155 -17.65 0.52 -27.50
N ASP A 156 -17.62 -0.70 -26.93
CA ASP A 156 -18.09 -1.92 -27.60
C ASP A 156 -19.61 -2.13 -27.46
N GLU A 157 -20.32 -1.39 -26.60
CA GLU A 157 -21.79 -1.35 -26.56
C GLU A 157 -22.38 -0.49 -27.70
N GLU A 158 -21.57 0.38 -28.32
CA GLU A 158 -21.91 1.16 -29.53
C GLU A 158 -21.84 0.34 -30.84
N GLY A 159 -21.40 -0.92 -30.79
CA GLY A 159 -21.28 -1.78 -31.98
C GLY A 159 -21.72 -3.21 -31.68
N GLU A 160 -22.75 -3.68 -32.40
CA GLU A 160 -23.45 -4.98 -32.28
C GLU A 160 -22.57 -6.25 -32.55
N VAL A 161 -21.30 -6.24 -32.12
CA VAL A 161 -20.32 -7.34 -32.29
C VAL A 161 -19.53 -7.61 -30.99
N GLY A 162 -19.80 -6.91 -29.88
CA GLY A 162 -19.06 -7.04 -28.60
C GLY A 162 -19.54 -8.13 -27.63
N GLY A 163 -20.74 -8.69 -27.81
CA GLY A 163 -21.36 -9.65 -26.88
C GLY A 163 -20.54 -10.93 -26.68
N ASP A 164 -19.89 -11.42 -27.74
CA ASP A 164 -19.08 -12.64 -27.71
C ASP A 164 -17.75 -12.46 -26.96
N ARG A 165 -17.18 -11.25 -26.92
CA ARG A 165 -15.90 -10.97 -26.25
C ARG A 165 -16.08 -10.75 -24.75
N LEU A 166 -17.16 -10.10 -24.33
CA LEU A 166 -17.54 -9.97 -22.92
C LEU A 166 -17.99 -11.33 -22.35
N ALA A 167 -18.69 -12.14 -23.15
CA ALA A 167 -19.01 -13.53 -22.84
C ALA A 167 -17.74 -14.39 -22.75
N ALA A 168 -16.76 -14.21 -23.64
CA ALA A 168 -15.46 -14.89 -23.58
C ALA A 168 -14.66 -14.50 -22.33
N LEU A 169 -14.66 -13.23 -21.91
CA LEU A 169 -14.02 -12.78 -20.67
C LEU A 169 -14.75 -13.26 -19.40
N ARG A 170 -16.09 -13.37 -19.43
CA ARG A 170 -16.87 -14.02 -18.36
C ARG A 170 -16.63 -15.52 -18.29
N LEU A 171 -16.57 -16.20 -19.44
CA LEU A 171 -16.23 -17.63 -19.55
C LEU A 171 -14.79 -17.89 -19.09
N ASP A 172 -13.85 -17.03 -19.44
CA ASP A 172 -12.46 -17.16 -18.98
C ASP A 172 -12.33 -16.82 -17.48
N ARG A 173 -13.14 -15.90 -16.94
CA ARG A 173 -13.29 -15.66 -15.50
C ARG A 173 -13.83 -16.91 -14.78
N ASP A 174 -14.88 -17.54 -15.27
CA ASP A 174 -15.49 -18.71 -14.65
C ASP A 174 -14.61 -19.97 -14.77
N ARG A 175 -13.93 -20.13 -15.91
CA ARG A 175 -12.96 -21.21 -16.14
C ARG A 175 -11.70 -21.05 -15.28
N ASN A 176 -11.22 -19.82 -15.06
CA ASN A 176 -10.12 -19.55 -14.13
C ASN A 176 -10.54 -19.68 -12.65
N VAL A 177 -11.81 -19.43 -12.31
CA VAL A 177 -12.37 -19.74 -10.98
C VAL A 177 -12.43 -21.26 -10.75
N ALA A 178 -12.81 -22.04 -11.76
CA ALA A 178 -12.83 -23.51 -11.69
C ALA A 178 -11.41 -24.11 -11.62
N ASP A 179 -10.47 -23.61 -12.42
CA ASP A 179 -9.07 -24.08 -12.45
C ASP A 179 -8.30 -23.70 -11.18
N SER A 180 -8.61 -22.53 -10.59
CA SER A 180 -8.04 -22.12 -9.29
C SER A 180 -8.56 -22.93 -8.09
N ARG A 181 -9.71 -23.60 -8.19
CA ARG A 181 -10.14 -24.65 -7.23
C ARG A 181 -9.33 -25.94 -7.40
N GLY A 182 -9.02 -26.32 -8.65
CA GLY A 182 -8.24 -27.53 -8.95
C GLY A 182 -6.76 -27.43 -8.57
N ARG A 183 -6.11 -26.28 -8.80
CA ARG A 183 -4.66 -26.13 -8.61
C ARG A 183 -4.17 -25.89 -7.18
N ARG A 184 -5.05 -25.65 -6.20
CA ARG A 184 -4.68 -25.54 -4.76
C ARG A 184 -4.91 -26.83 -3.96
N ALA A 185 -5.15 -27.95 -4.64
CA ALA A 185 -5.40 -29.25 -4.02
C ALA A 185 -4.12 -29.97 -3.53
N GLY A 186 -2.92 -29.40 -3.73
CA GLY A 186 -1.68 -30.17 -3.63
C GLY A 186 -0.97 -30.26 -2.27
N ILE A 187 -1.09 -29.31 -1.34
CA ILE A 187 -0.09 -29.24 -0.23
C ILE A 187 -0.63 -28.71 1.12
N LEU A 188 -1.86 -29.01 1.53
CA LEU A 188 -2.30 -28.71 2.92
C LEU A 188 -3.13 -29.85 3.54
N PRO A 189 -2.90 -30.21 4.83
CA PRO A 189 -3.74 -31.16 5.55
C PRO A 189 -5.22 -30.74 5.58
N ALA A 190 -6.13 -31.68 5.36
CA ALA A 190 -7.56 -31.43 5.16
C ALA A 190 -8.24 -30.67 6.32
N GLY A 191 -7.76 -30.83 7.56
CA GLY A 191 -8.30 -30.14 8.74
C GLY A 191 -7.97 -28.65 8.79
N ILE A 192 -6.74 -28.27 8.39
CA ILE A 192 -6.33 -26.86 8.29
C ILE A 192 -7.03 -26.21 7.11
N ARG A 193 -7.21 -26.95 6.01
CA ARG A 193 -8.02 -26.51 4.87
C ARG A 193 -9.44 -26.19 5.30
N PHE A 194 -10.13 -27.07 6.01
CA PHE A 194 -11.50 -26.80 6.46
C PHE A 194 -11.56 -25.62 7.44
N GLY A 195 -10.62 -25.50 8.37
CA GLY A 195 -10.54 -24.38 9.31
C GLY A 195 -10.32 -23.05 8.61
N VAL A 196 -9.29 -22.96 7.77
CA VAL A 196 -8.95 -21.75 7.01
C VAL A 196 -10.04 -21.38 6.03
N GLN A 197 -10.61 -22.35 5.30
CA GLN A 197 -11.62 -22.11 4.29
C GLN A 197 -12.95 -21.72 4.91
N ARG A 198 -13.34 -22.33 6.04
CA ARG A 198 -14.54 -21.92 6.79
C ARG A 198 -14.39 -20.53 7.40
N THR A 199 -13.22 -20.16 7.93
CA THR A 199 -12.99 -18.78 8.38
C THR A 199 -12.92 -17.80 7.22
N TRP A 200 -12.30 -18.21 6.10
CA TRP A 200 -12.10 -17.37 4.92
C TRP A 200 -13.40 -17.11 4.19
N ASP A 201 -14.25 -18.13 3.99
CA ASP A 201 -15.55 -18.00 3.32
C ASP A 201 -16.51 -17.14 4.17
N TYR A 202 -16.48 -17.26 5.50
CA TYR A 202 -17.22 -16.36 6.42
C TYR A 202 -16.72 -14.91 6.38
N THR A 203 -15.41 -14.68 6.17
CA THR A 203 -14.85 -13.32 6.04
C THR A 203 -14.97 -12.76 4.62
N ALA A 204 -14.94 -13.61 3.58
CA ALA A 204 -14.94 -13.22 2.18
C ALA A 204 -16.30 -12.66 1.75
N GLU A 205 -17.41 -13.18 2.27
CA GLU A 205 -18.75 -12.62 2.01
C GLU A 205 -18.97 -11.27 2.70
N ARG A 206 -18.35 -11.01 3.87
CA ARG A 206 -18.45 -9.72 4.59
C ARG A 206 -17.44 -8.66 4.17
N THR A 207 -16.37 -9.03 3.47
CA THR A 207 -15.31 -8.11 3.02
C THR A 207 -15.58 -7.52 1.63
N VAL A 208 -16.67 -7.92 0.97
CA VAL A 208 -17.03 -7.41 -0.36
C VAL A 208 -17.25 -5.89 -0.34
N HIS A 209 -17.70 -5.32 0.79
CA HIS A 209 -17.69 -3.87 1.02
C HIS A 209 -17.47 -3.56 2.52
N LEU A 210 -16.21 -3.41 2.96
CA LEU A 210 -15.90 -2.98 4.34
C LEU A 210 -16.53 -1.63 4.70
N GLU A 211 -16.85 -0.83 3.68
CA GLU A 211 -17.34 0.54 3.78
C GLU A 211 -18.85 0.64 3.97
N THR A 212 -19.61 -0.38 3.55
CA THR A 212 -21.08 -0.40 3.78
C THR A 212 -21.43 -0.66 5.24
N HIS A 213 -20.50 -1.20 6.04
CA HIS A 213 -20.76 -1.53 7.43
C HIS A 213 -19.82 -0.81 8.40
N ARG A 214 -20.33 0.27 9.02
CA ARG A 214 -19.58 1.14 9.96
C ARG A 214 -18.85 0.39 11.08
N ARG A 215 -19.42 -0.69 11.61
CA ARG A 215 -18.79 -1.48 12.69
C ARG A 215 -17.57 -2.26 12.20
N SER A 216 -17.59 -2.75 10.96
CA SER A 216 -16.48 -3.48 10.36
C SER A 216 -15.33 -2.53 10.02
N LEU A 217 -15.68 -1.36 9.50
CA LEU A 217 -14.71 -0.27 9.27
C LEU A 217 -14.05 0.14 10.58
N LEU A 218 -14.82 0.41 11.64
CA LEU A 218 -14.26 0.73 12.96
C LEU A 218 -13.34 -0.39 13.48
N ALA A 219 -13.74 -1.65 13.36
CA ALA A 219 -12.95 -2.78 13.85
C ALA A 219 -11.57 -2.88 13.15
N VAL A 220 -11.48 -2.52 11.87
CA VAL A 220 -10.24 -2.62 11.08
C VAL A 220 -9.36 -1.37 11.24
N TYR A 221 -9.95 -0.17 11.27
CA TYR A 221 -9.21 1.09 11.22
C TYR A 221 -8.95 1.71 12.61
N ALA A 222 -9.73 1.40 13.65
CA ALA A 222 -9.62 2.08 14.94
C ALA A 222 -8.28 1.83 15.65
N LEU A 223 -7.81 0.58 15.69
CA LEU A 223 -6.56 0.24 16.36
C LEU A 223 -5.33 0.95 15.75
N PRO A 224 -5.08 0.88 14.42
CA PRO A 224 -3.94 1.57 13.82
C PRO A 224 -4.10 3.10 13.84
N PHE A 225 -5.33 3.61 13.85
CA PHE A 225 -5.58 5.04 14.02
C PHE A 225 -5.20 5.53 15.43
N LEU A 226 -5.68 4.84 16.47
CA LEU A 226 -5.38 5.17 17.86
C LEU A 226 -3.88 5.01 18.16
N SER A 227 -3.23 3.99 17.61
CA SER A 227 -1.78 3.83 17.77
C SER A 227 -1.00 4.98 17.12
N SER A 228 -1.42 5.45 15.94
CA SER A 228 -0.83 6.64 15.31
C SER A 228 -1.01 7.88 16.16
N LEU A 229 -2.22 8.11 16.69
CA LEU A 229 -2.50 9.28 17.53
C LEU A 229 -1.65 9.29 18.81
N LEU A 230 -1.55 8.15 19.48
CA LEU A 230 -0.74 8.00 20.70
C LEU A 230 0.75 8.16 20.40
N ALA A 231 1.24 7.55 19.31
CA ALA A 231 2.63 7.69 18.90
C ALA A 231 2.98 9.14 18.51
N HIS A 232 2.06 9.82 17.81
CA HIS A 232 2.22 11.24 17.44
C HIS A 232 2.25 12.15 18.66
N SER A 233 1.36 11.89 19.62
CA SER A 233 1.35 12.60 20.90
C SER A 233 2.65 12.38 21.68
N ALA A 234 3.18 11.15 21.66
CA ALA A 234 4.44 10.81 22.31
C ALA A 234 5.66 11.49 21.68
N ILE A 235 5.72 11.60 20.34
CA ILE A 235 6.82 12.33 19.68
C ILE A 235 6.73 13.83 19.98
N ILE A 236 5.55 14.45 19.90
CA ILE A 236 5.34 15.87 20.24
C ILE A 236 5.77 16.13 21.67
N TRP A 237 5.35 15.28 22.61
CA TRP A 237 5.79 15.36 24.01
C TRP A 237 7.32 15.26 24.14
N SER A 238 7.96 14.32 23.45
CA SER A 238 9.42 14.15 23.51
C SER A 238 10.21 15.33 22.92
N LEU A 239 9.60 16.14 22.06
CA LEU A 239 10.21 17.37 21.54
C LEU A 239 10.29 18.47 22.61
N THR A 240 9.43 18.42 23.64
CA THR A 240 9.50 19.35 24.79
C THR A 240 10.64 19.02 25.77
N ARG A 241 11.29 17.86 25.60
CA ARG A 241 12.39 17.40 26.45
C ARG A 241 13.75 17.57 25.74
N PRO A 242 14.86 17.72 26.49
CA PRO A 242 16.21 17.71 25.92
C PRO A 242 16.46 16.45 25.08
N ASP A 243 17.26 16.57 24.03
CA ASP A 243 17.63 15.42 23.20
C ASP A 243 18.55 14.48 23.98
N ASP A 244 18.08 13.28 24.30
CA ASP A 244 18.79 12.24 25.05
C ASP A 244 19.47 11.21 24.14
N ARG A 245 19.40 11.39 22.81
CA ARG A 245 19.98 10.46 21.83
C ARG A 245 21.50 10.59 21.78
N LYS A 246 22.17 9.47 22.07
CA LYS A 246 23.60 9.27 21.78
C LYS A 246 23.85 9.22 20.26
N GLU A 247 25.10 9.43 19.84
CA GLU A 247 25.50 9.42 18.42
C GLU A 247 25.01 8.16 17.68
N MET A 248 25.27 6.97 18.23
CA MET A 248 24.81 5.70 17.66
C MET A 248 23.28 5.65 17.49
N THR A 249 22.52 6.07 18.50
CA THR A 249 21.05 6.12 18.44
C THR A 249 20.57 7.11 17.39
N ARG A 250 21.20 8.29 17.32
CA ARG A 250 20.90 9.31 16.32
C ARG A 250 21.09 8.74 14.92
N SER A 251 22.22 8.08 14.65
CA SER A 251 22.51 7.52 13.32
C SER A 251 21.55 6.39 12.94
N CYS A 252 21.24 5.45 13.85
CA CYS A 252 20.25 4.41 13.60
C CYS A 252 18.85 4.98 13.34
N VAL A 253 18.41 5.93 14.16
CA VAL A 253 17.07 6.53 14.01
C VAL A 253 16.98 7.38 12.74
N THR A 254 18.01 8.15 12.40
CA THR A 254 18.05 8.93 11.14
C THR A 254 17.91 8.03 9.92
N PHE A 255 18.59 6.89 9.91
CA PHE A 255 18.47 5.92 8.81
C PHE A 255 17.02 5.43 8.63
N ILE A 256 16.36 5.07 9.73
CA ILE A 256 14.95 4.63 9.72
C ILE A 256 14.04 5.77 9.24
N VAL A 257 14.23 6.98 9.76
CA VAL A 257 13.40 8.14 9.40
C VAL A 257 13.52 8.45 7.90
N ILE A 258 14.72 8.38 7.32
CA ILE A 258 14.92 8.59 5.89
C ILE A 258 14.16 7.53 5.08
N ASP A 259 14.31 6.24 5.40
CA ASP A 259 13.62 5.15 4.71
C ASP A 259 12.09 5.35 4.73
N PHE A 260 11.52 5.63 5.89
CA PHE A 260 10.07 5.85 6.04
C PHE A 260 9.57 7.17 5.44
N ALA A 261 10.40 8.21 5.38
CA ALA A 261 10.05 9.45 4.68
C ALA A 261 9.90 9.19 3.18
N PHE A 262 10.80 8.40 2.58
CA PHE A 262 10.71 8.01 1.18
C PHE A 262 9.52 7.08 0.90
N ILE A 263 9.20 6.16 1.81
CA ILE A 263 7.94 5.38 1.73
C ILE A 263 6.74 6.33 1.72
N GLY A 264 6.67 7.28 2.66
CA GLY A 264 5.61 8.27 2.74
C GLY A 264 5.47 9.10 1.47
N ALA A 265 6.58 9.60 0.92
CA ALA A 265 6.60 10.34 -0.35
C ALA A 265 6.06 9.48 -1.50
N THR A 266 6.40 8.20 -1.52
CA THR A 266 5.93 7.27 -2.56
C THR A 266 4.43 7.00 -2.41
N VAL A 267 3.91 6.88 -1.19
CA VAL A 267 2.46 6.75 -0.93
C VAL A 267 1.71 8.01 -1.37
N LEU A 268 2.22 9.20 -1.04
CA LEU A 268 1.61 10.46 -1.48
C LEU A 268 1.60 10.59 -3.00
N TYR A 269 2.71 10.22 -3.66
CA TYR A 269 2.78 10.16 -5.12
C TYR A 269 1.76 9.17 -5.69
N TRP A 270 1.68 7.98 -5.11
CA TRP A 270 0.74 6.95 -5.54
C TRP A 270 -0.71 7.47 -5.48
N VAL A 271 -1.12 8.05 -4.35
CA VAL A 271 -2.46 8.63 -4.18
C VAL A 271 -2.71 9.81 -5.11
N LEU A 272 -1.69 10.65 -5.36
CA LEU A 272 -1.76 11.76 -6.32
C LEU A 272 -2.06 11.27 -7.73
N VAL A 273 -1.40 10.18 -8.16
CA VAL A 273 -1.60 9.60 -9.49
C VAL A 273 -3.00 9.03 -9.67
N GLU A 274 -3.54 8.41 -8.62
CA GLU A 274 -4.86 7.76 -8.65
C GLU A 274 -6.03 8.72 -8.52
N THR A 275 -5.83 9.84 -7.83
CA THR A 275 -6.89 10.80 -7.54
C THR A 275 -6.52 12.18 -8.07
N ASN A 276 -6.40 13.17 -7.19
CA ASN A 276 -5.98 14.53 -7.49
C ASN A 276 -5.14 15.06 -6.32
N TRP A 277 -4.63 16.28 -6.41
CA TRP A 277 -3.77 16.85 -5.36
C TRP A 277 -4.46 17.07 -4.01
N LYS A 278 -5.80 17.10 -3.96
CA LYS A 278 -6.54 17.37 -2.72
C LYS A 278 -6.42 16.22 -1.72
N VAL A 279 -6.43 14.96 -2.18
CA VAL A 279 -6.35 13.80 -1.29
C VAL A 279 -4.97 13.69 -0.63
N PRO A 280 -3.83 13.79 -1.34
CA PRO A 280 -2.50 13.87 -0.73
C PRO A 280 -2.35 15.11 0.17
N ALA A 281 -2.89 16.27 -0.19
CA ALA A 281 -2.87 17.45 0.68
C ALA A 281 -3.61 17.21 2.00
N TYR A 282 -4.78 16.56 1.93
CA TYR A 282 -5.52 16.12 3.10
C TYR A 282 -4.73 15.09 3.94
N MET A 283 -4.08 14.11 3.30
CA MET A 283 -3.20 13.16 3.97
C MET A 283 -2.09 13.85 4.75
N VAL A 284 -1.43 14.86 4.15
CA VAL A 284 -0.36 15.63 4.79
C VAL A 284 -0.91 16.43 5.97
N GLY A 285 -2.03 17.12 5.80
CA GLY A 285 -2.67 17.89 6.87
C GLY A 285 -3.06 17.00 8.05
N LEU A 286 -3.70 15.86 7.78
CA LEU A 286 -4.09 14.90 8.81
C LEU A 286 -2.87 14.23 9.47
N SER A 287 -1.81 13.98 8.70
CA SER A 287 -0.54 13.45 9.23
C SER A 287 0.12 14.42 10.20
N ALA A 288 0.09 15.73 9.88
CA ALA A 288 0.65 16.76 10.76
C ALA A 288 -0.12 16.85 12.09
N LEU A 289 -1.45 16.68 12.05
CA LEU A 289 -2.31 16.81 13.22
C LEU A 289 -2.34 15.54 14.08
N LEU A 290 -2.52 14.37 13.47
CA LEU A 290 -2.85 13.11 14.17
C LEU A 290 -1.79 12.01 13.97
N GLY A 291 -0.72 12.33 13.26
CA GLY A 291 0.37 11.40 12.95
C GLY A 291 0.23 10.72 11.59
N PRO A 292 1.36 10.26 11.03
CA PRO A 292 1.43 9.77 9.65
C PRO A 292 0.55 8.54 9.40
N GLY A 293 0.38 7.64 10.39
CA GLY A 293 -0.52 6.50 10.24
C GLY A 293 -1.99 6.91 10.09
N ALA A 294 -2.45 7.85 10.92
CA ALA A 294 -3.80 8.41 10.85
C ALA A 294 -4.03 9.16 9.53
N GLY A 295 -3.01 9.91 9.07
CA GLY A 295 -3.03 10.57 7.77
C GLY A 295 -3.20 9.59 6.61
N VAL A 296 -2.43 8.50 6.59
CA VAL A 296 -2.56 7.43 5.60
C VAL A 296 -3.96 6.82 5.62
N LEU A 297 -4.48 6.43 6.80
CA LEU A 297 -5.81 5.80 6.90
C LEU A 297 -6.93 6.74 6.49
N GLY A 298 -6.94 7.98 7.00
CA GLY A 298 -7.97 8.96 6.69
C GLY A 298 -7.95 9.38 5.22
N GLY A 299 -6.75 9.54 4.64
CA GLY A 299 -6.62 9.77 3.21
C GLY A 299 -7.04 8.58 2.36
N TRP A 300 -6.83 7.34 2.83
CA TRP A 300 -7.27 6.15 2.11
C TRP A 300 -8.79 6.08 2.00
N LEU A 301 -9.50 6.40 3.08
CA LEU A 301 -10.97 6.48 3.08
C LEU A 301 -11.48 7.60 2.17
N LEU A 302 -10.83 8.77 2.20
CA LEU A 302 -11.19 9.88 1.31
C LEU A 302 -10.91 9.55 -0.17
N ARG A 303 -9.79 8.88 -0.44
CA ARG A 303 -9.42 8.40 -1.78
C ARG A 303 -10.53 7.53 -2.36
N GLU A 304 -11.08 6.60 -1.59
CA GLU A 304 -12.14 5.73 -2.10
C GLU A 304 -13.39 6.51 -2.50
N ASN A 305 -13.84 7.43 -1.63
CA ASN A 305 -15.02 8.26 -1.93
C ASN A 305 -14.83 9.07 -3.21
N VAL A 306 -13.62 9.62 -3.43
CA VAL A 306 -13.28 10.37 -4.65
C VAL A 306 -13.28 9.46 -5.87
N ILE A 307 -12.69 8.25 -5.77
CA ILE A 307 -12.67 7.29 -6.89
C ILE A 307 -14.10 6.87 -7.27
N GLN A 308 -14.96 6.60 -6.29
CA GLN A 308 -16.36 6.24 -6.55
C GLN A 308 -17.10 7.39 -7.24
N THR A 309 -16.98 8.62 -6.73
CA THR A 309 -17.64 9.79 -7.31
C THR A 309 -17.19 10.06 -8.75
N GLU A 310 -15.89 9.93 -9.04
CA GLU A 310 -15.36 10.13 -10.40
C GLU A 310 -15.76 8.99 -11.34
N LEU A 311 -15.86 7.75 -10.83
CA LEU A 311 -16.34 6.61 -11.62
C LEU A 311 -17.81 6.76 -11.99
N ASP A 312 -18.65 7.14 -11.03
CA ASP A 312 -20.08 7.38 -11.23
C ASP A 312 -20.28 8.54 -12.22
N ALA A 313 -19.51 9.62 -12.11
CA ALA A 313 -19.58 10.74 -13.05
C ALA A 313 -19.20 10.35 -14.49
N VAL A 314 -18.23 9.45 -14.68
CA VAL A 314 -17.88 8.93 -16.01
C VAL A 314 -18.99 8.02 -16.56
N LEU A 315 -19.64 7.23 -15.70
CA LEU A 315 -20.78 6.40 -16.08
C LEU A 315 -21.96 7.26 -16.51
N ASP A 316 -22.30 8.28 -15.72
CA ASP A 316 -23.40 9.21 -16.01
C ASP A 316 -23.17 9.96 -17.33
N LEU A 317 -21.93 10.38 -17.61
CA LEU A 317 -21.58 11.03 -18.87
C LEU A 317 -21.78 10.09 -20.07
N ALA A 318 -21.33 8.84 -19.97
CA ALA A 318 -21.53 7.84 -21.02
C ALA A 318 -23.01 7.58 -21.29
N VAL A 319 -23.84 7.47 -20.25
CA VAL A 319 -25.30 7.30 -20.38
C VAL A 319 -25.96 8.54 -20.98
N THR A 320 -25.52 9.75 -20.61
CA THR A 320 -26.09 10.97 -21.21
C THR A 320 -25.71 11.18 -22.68
N GLU A 321 -24.50 10.79 -23.10
CA GLU A 321 -24.15 10.76 -24.53
C GLU A 321 -25.02 9.75 -25.28
N GLU A 322 -25.30 8.59 -24.69
CA GLU A 322 -26.19 7.56 -25.25
C GLU A 322 -27.63 8.08 -25.45
N THR A 323 -28.17 8.87 -24.51
CA THR A 323 -29.50 9.48 -24.64
C THR A 323 -29.57 10.68 -25.58
N ALA A 324 -28.44 11.31 -25.90
CA ALA A 324 -28.39 12.46 -26.80
C ALA A 324 -28.35 12.05 -28.28
N ASP A 325 -27.97 10.80 -28.56
CA ASP A 325 -27.89 10.23 -29.91
C ASP A 325 -29.09 9.34 -30.29
N GLU A 326 -30.13 9.24 -29.45
CA GLU A 326 -31.43 8.74 -29.90
C GLU A 326 -32.11 9.79 -30.80
N PRO A 327 -32.30 9.53 -32.12
CA PRO A 327 -33.09 10.41 -32.95
C PRO A 327 -34.53 10.35 -32.43
N SER A 328 -35.06 11.48 -31.99
CA SER A 328 -36.47 11.62 -31.67
C SER A 328 -37.32 11.22 -32.89
N GLU A 329 -37.88 10.01 -32.89
CA GLU A 329 -38.95 9.59 -33.79
C GLU A 329 -40.23 10.40 -33.47
N GLN A 330 -40.23 11.66 -33.88
CA GLN A 330 -41.43 12.49 -33.97
C GLN A 330 -41.36 13.35 -35.23
N THR A 331 -41.34 12.69 -36.40
CA THR A 331 -41.80 13.30 -37.64
C THR A 331 -43.15 12.64 -38.00
N PRO A 332 -44.28 13.35 -37.82
CA PRO A 332 -45.57 12.85 -38.28
C PRO A 332 -45.56 12.80 -39.81
N LEU A 333 -45.95 11.65 -40.35
CA LEU A 333 -46.31 11.51 -41.77
C LEU A 333 -47.47 12.47 -42.06
N LEU A 334 -47.22 13.49 -42.89
CA LEU A 334 -48.20 14.09 -43.81
C LEU A 334 -47.48 14.84 -44.94
#